data_AF-A0A0D8FVL7-F1
#
_entry.id   AF-A0A0D8FVL7-F1
#
_cell.length_a   1.000
_cell.length_b   1.000
_cell.length_c   1.000
_cell.angle_alpha   90.00
_cell.angle_beta   90.00
_cell.angle_gamma   90.00
#
_symmetry.space_group_name_H-M   'P 1'
#
loop_
_entity.id
_entity.type
_entity.pdbx_description
1 polymer ?
#
loop_
_entity_poly.entity_id
_entity_poly.type
_entity_poly.pdbx_seq_one_letter_code
_entity_poly.pdbx_strand_id
1 'polypeptide(L)'
;MSRPRIIMRQIREVLRLSLSERRSIREISQACSLPKSTVSDYVKRAKQAGLSWPLREDLDDDGLESLLFGANTPPVHAKPMPDLGYLHRELKRPHMTLMLLWL
;
A
#
# COMPACT_ATOMS: atom_id res chain seq x y z
N MET A 1 -8.25 2.91 11.40
CA MET A 1 -7.90 1.70 12.17
C MET A 1 -6.48 1.28 11.79
N SER A 2 -5.58 1.16 12.77
CA SER A 2 -4.21 0.68 12.52
C SER A 2 -4.25 -0.82 12.23
N ARG A 3 -3.70 -1.26 11.10
CA ARG A 3 -3.61 -2.70 10.77
C ARG A 3 -2.57 -3.34 11.69
N PRO A 4 -2.87 -4.46 12.36
CA PRO A 4 -1.88 -5.15 13.20
C PRO A 4 -0.64 -5.47 12.36
N ARG A 5 0.55 -5.15 12.88
CA ARG A 5 1.82 -5.42 12.19
C ARG A 5 1.98 -6.92 12.01
N ILE A 6 2.07 -7.34 10.75
CA ILE A 6 2.42 -8.72 10.40
C ILE A 6 3.91 -8.89 10.69
N ILE A 7 4.26 -10.01 11.33
CA ILE A 7 5.65 -10.34 11.67
C ILE A 7 6.41 -10.53 10.35
N MET A 8 7.59 -9.91 10.19
CA MET A 8 8.38 -9.98 8.94
C MET A 8 8.67 -11.41 8.49
N ARG A 9 8.80 -12.35 9.44
CA ARG A 9 8.87 -13.79 9.19
C ARG A 9 7.71 -14.31 8.33
N GLN A 10 6.47 -13.87 8.57
CA GLN A 10 5.31 -14.27 7.77
C GLN A 10 5.34 -13.66 6.37
N ILE A 11 5.83 -12.43 6.23
CA ILE A 11 6.01 -11.79 4.92
C ILE A 11 7.05 -12.56 4.11
N ARG A 12 8.16 -12.94 4.72
CA ARG A 12 9.19 -13.78 4.09
C ARG A 12 8.61 -15.10 3.60
N GLU A 13 7.73 -15.72 4.36
CA GLU A 13 7.07 -16.97 3.99
C GLU A 13 6.07 -16.78 2.82
N VAL A 14 5.32 -15.69 2.82
CA VAL A 14 4.46 -15.30 1.68
C VAL A 14 5.29 -15.10 0.42
N LEU A 15 6.43 -14.41 0.52
CA LEU A 15 7.34 -14.18 -0.60
C LEU A 15 7.96 -15.48 -1.08
N ARG A 16 8.37 -16.37 -0.18
CA ARG A 16 8.85 -17.72 -0.49
C ARG A 16 7.82 -18.46 -1.34
N LEU A 17 6.61 -18.66 -0.81
CA LEU A 17 5.56 -19.43 -1.50
C LEU A 17 5.13 -18.78 -2.83
N SER A 18 5.10 -17.45 -2.91
CA SER A 18 4.72 -16.74 -4.13
C SER A 18 5.79 -16.77 -5.21
N LEU A 19 7.08 -16.64 -4.85
CA LEU A 19 8.17 -16.47 -5.81
C LEU A 19 8.88 -17.79 -6.12
N SER A 20 9.01 -18.70 -5.14
CA SER A 20 9.65 -20.01 -5.34
C SER A 20 8.69 -21.02 -5.98
N GLU A 21 7.46 -21.12 -5.47
CA GLU A 21 6.49 -22.15 -5.89
C GLU A 21 5.41 -21.62 -6.83
N ARG A 22 5.36 -20.30 -7.10
CA ARG A 22 4.31 -19.63 -7.90
C ARG A 22 2.89 -20.04 -7.49
N ARG A 23 2.67 -20.28 -6.19
CA ARG A 23 1.39 -20.68 -5.62
C ARG A 23 0.35 -19.59 -5.80
N SER A 24 -0.92 -19.99 -5.80
CA SER A 24 -2.03 -19.04 -5.88
C SER A 24 -2.15 -18.22 -4.59
N ILE A 25 -2.66 -16.99 -4.69
CA ILE A 25 -2.93 -16.11 -3.53
C ILE A 25 -3.83 -16.82 -2.51
N ARG A 26 -4.72 -17.71 -2.96
CA ARG A 26 -5.62 -18.49 -2.10
C ARG A 26 -4.87 -19.52 -1.27
N GLU A 27 -3.95 -20.28 -1.85
CA GLU A 27 -3.13 -21.25 -1.11
C GLU A 27 -2.22 -20.55 -0.12
N ILE A 28 -1.60 -19.45 -0.51
CA ILE A 28 -0.72 -18.66 0.36
C ILE A 28 -1.51 -18.07 1.55
N SER A 29 -2.72 -17.58 1.29
CA SER A 29 -3.64 -17.09 2.32
C SER A 29 -3.99 -18.18 3.34
N GLN A 30 -4.23 -19.41 2.89
CA GLN A 30 -4.49 -20.55 3.79
C GLN A 30 -3.23 -20.97 4.55
N ALA A 31 -2.07 -21.06 3.89
CA ALA A 31 -0.81 -21.46 4.52
C ALA A 31 -0.33 -20.46 5.58
N CYS A 32 -0.45 -19.17 5.32
CA CYS A 32 0.00 -18.11 6.22
C CYS A 32 -1.10 -17.60 7.17
N SER A 33 -2.34 -18.10 7.06
CA SER A 33 -3.51 -17.58 7.80
C SER A 33 -3.70 -16.06 7.65
N LEU A 34 -3.46 -15.55 6.45
CA LEU A 34 -3.54 -14.12 6.12
C LEU A 34 -4.73 -13.82 5.20
N PRO A 35 -5.35 -12.64 5.31
CA PRO A 35 -6.38 -12.22 4.36
C PRO A 35 -5.85 -12.19 2.92
N LYS A 36 -6.66 -12.65 1.97
CA LYS A 36 -6.31 -12.66 0.53
C LYS A 36 -5.94 -11.27 0.00
N SER A 37 -6.61 -10.23 0.49
CA SER A 37 -6.32 -8.83 0.15
C SER A 37 -4.91 -8.45 0.56
N THR A 38 -4.53 -8.79 1.79
CA THR A 38 -3.20 -8.54 2.35
C THR A 38 -2.11 -9.31 1.60
N VAL A 39 -2.33 -10.59 1.29
CA VAL A 39 -1.39 -11.37 0.46
C VAL A 39 -1.24 -10.76 -0.93
N SER A 40 -2.35 -10.37 -1.57
CA SER A 40 -2.34 -9.72 -2.88
C SER A 40 -1.56 -8.40 -2.86
N ASP A 41 -1.78 -7.56 -1.85
CA ASP A 41 -1.06 -6.30 -1.66
C ASP A 41 0.45 -6.54 -1.50
N TYR A 42 0.85 -7.54 -0.71
CA TYR A 42 2.27 -7.88 -0.53
C TYR A 42 2.92 -8.42 -1.80
N VAL A 43 2.26 -9.33 -2.51
CA VAL A 43 2.78 -9.87 -3.77
C VAL A 43 2.91 -8.76 -4.82
N LYS A 44 1.96 -7.83 -4.89
CA LYS A 44 2.05 -6.66 -5.78
C LYS A 44 3.24 -5.77 -5.41
N ARG A 45 3.41 -5.44 -4.13
CA ARG A 45 4.53 -4.63 -3.65
C ARG A 45 5.88 -5.29 -3.90
N ALA A 46 5.96 -6.60 -3.69
CA ALA A 46 7.18 -7.36 -3.99
C ALA A 46 7.54 -7.34 -5.47
N LYS A 47 6.55 -7.47 -6.36
CA LYS A 47 6.74 -7.30 -7.81
C LYS A 47 7.17 -5.88 -8.18
N GLN A 48 6.59 -4.86 -7.55
CA GLN A 48 6.97 -3.45 -7.76
C GLN A 48 8.40 -3.17 -7.29
N ALA A 49 8.80 -3.76 -6.16
CA ALA A 49 10.16 -3.70 -5.64
C ALA A 49 11.16 -4.57 -6.43
N GLY A 50 10.70 -5.33 -7.43
CA GLY A 50 11.55 -6.21 -8.25
C GLY A 50 12.20 -7.34 -7.45
N LEU A 51 11.61 -7.74 -6.31
CA LEU A 51 12.17 -8.75 -5.43
C LEU A 51 12.10 -10.13 -6.09
N SER A 52 13.24 -10.81 -6.16
CA SER A 52 13.37 -12.21 -6.58
C SER A 52 13.64 -13.11 -5.39
N TRP A 53 13.18 -14.36 -5.46
CA TRP A 53 13.57 -15.41 -4.52
C TRP A 53 14.69 -16.26 -5.12
N PRO A 54 15.74 -16.64 -4.37
CA PRO A 54 15.96 -16.35 -2.94
C PRO A 54 16.28 -14.88 -2.67
N LEU A 55 15.78 -14.37 -1.54
CA LEU A 55 16.19 -13.05 -1.03
C LEU A 55 17.69 -13.09 -0.74
N ARG A 56 18.42 -12.01 -1.05
CA ARG A 56 19.86 -11.92 -0.76
C ARG A 56 20.08 -12.11 0.74
N GLU A 57 21.11 -12.86 1.14
CA GLU A 57 21.41 -13.12 2.55
C GLU A 57 21.71 -11.83 3.33
N ASP A 58 22.19 -10.79 2.65
CA ASP A 58 22.40 -9.45 3.21
C ASP A 58 21.11 -8.65 3.47
N LEU A 59 19.93 -9.21 3.15
CA LEU A 59 18.67 -8.50 3.31
C LEU A 59 18.03 -8.81 4.67
N ASP A 60 18.32 -7.95 5.64
CA ASP A 60 17.70 -7.96 6.96
C ASP A 60 16.18 -7.66 6.90
N ASP A 61 15.47 -8.02 7.97
CA ASP A 61 14.03 -7.76 8.12
C ASP A 61 13.68 -6.28 7.94
N ASP A 62 14.50 -5.39 8.48
CA ASP A 62 14.31 -3.94 8.36
C ASP A 62 14.53 -3.46 6.92
N GLY A 63 15.51 -4.04 6.22
CA GLY A 63 15.76 -3.75 4.80
C GLY A 63 14.61 -4.22 3.91
N LEU A 64 14.04 -5.40 4.21
CA LEU A 64 12.86 -5.92 3.54
C LEU A 64 11.62 -5.06 3.82
N GLU A 65 11.42 -4.62 5.08
CA GLU A 65 10.35 -3.69 5.43
C GLU A 65 10.50 -2.38 4.67
N SER A 66 11.71 -1.81 4.61
CA SER A 66 11.96 -0.58 3.87
C SER A 66 11.75 -0.74 2.36
N LEU A 67 12.03 -1.90 1.76
CA LEU A 67 11.74 -2.12 0.34
C LEU A 67 10.24 -2.28 0.06
N LEU A 68 9.51 -2.93 0.96
CA LEU A 68 8.07 -3.18 0.79
C LEU A 68 7.19 -1.99 1.17
N PHE A 69 7.64 -1.17 2.12
CA PHE A 69 6.86 -0.06 2.70
C PHE A 69 7.56 1.30 2.64
N GLY A 70 8.89 1.34 2.49
CA GLY A 70 9.68 2.58 2.47
C GLY A 70 9.68 3.29 1.11
N ALA A 71 9.26 2.63 0.03
CA ALA A 71 8.77 3.34 -1.15
C ALA A 71 7.48 4.04 -0.73
N ASN A 72 7.59 5.32 -0.33
CA ASN A 72 6.51 6.27 -0.12
C ASN A 72 5.37 5.88 -1.05
N THR A 73 4.35 5.19 -0.52
CA THR A 73 3.10 5.07 -1.24
C THR A 73 2.60 6.49 -1.27
N PRO A 74 2.67 7.21 -2.41
CA PRO A 74 2.08 8.54 -2.43
C PRO A 74 0.64 8.36 -1.94
N PRO A 75 0.16 9.22 -1.03
CA PRO A 75 -1.21 9.10 -0.55
C PRO A 75 -2.10 8.92 -1.78
N VAL A 76 -2.86 7.82 -1.80
CA VAL A 76 -3.64 7.35 -2.96
C VAL A 76 -4.60 8.42 -3.51
N HIS A 77 -4.76 9.53 -2.79
CA HIS A 77 -5.32 10.76 -3.31
C HIS A 77 -4.52 11.97 -2.82
N ALA A 78 -3.49 12.39 -3.56
CA ALA A 78 -3.25 13.81 -3.68
C ALA A 78 -4.40 14.38 -4.53
N LYS A 79 -5.58 14.56 -3.91
CA LYS A 79 -6.65 15.34 -4.54
C LYS A 79 -5.99 16.67 -4.94
N PRO A 80 -6.08 17.11 -6.21
CA PRO A 80 -5.59 18.41 -6.58
C PRO A 80 -6.23 19.41 -5.63
N MET A 81 -5.39 20.19 -4.95
CA MET A 81 -5.86 21.21 -4.02
C MET A 81 -6.70 22.20 -4.85
N PRO A 82 -7.99 22.41 -4.51
CA PRO A 82 -8.81 23.34 -5.27
C PRO A 82 -8.22 24.75 -5.15
N ASP A 83 -8.43 25.58 -6.18
CA ASP A 83 -7.98 26.98 -6.17
C ASP A 83 -8.62 27.73 -4.99
N LEU A 84 -7.82 27.94 -3.93
CA LEU A 84 -8.25 28.64 -2.72
C LEU A 84 -8.63 30.09 -3.00
N GLY A 85 -8.02 30.72 -4.02
CA GLY A 85 -8.35 32.06 -4.45
C GLY A 85 -9.73 32.14 -5.06
N TYR A 86 -10.12 31.13 -5.86
CA TYR A 86 -11.48 31.00 -6.39
C TYR A 86 -12.50 30.77 -5.25
N LEU A 87 -12.23 29.83 -4.34
CA LEU A 87 -13.11 29.57 -3.19
C LEU A 87 -13.32 30.81 -2.31
N HIS A 88 -12.26 31.57 -2.02
CA HIS A 88 -12.33 32.77 -1.19
C HIS A 88 -13.12 33.91 -1.87
N ARG A 89 -13.04 34.05 -3.19
CA ARG A 89 -13.83 35.05 -3.94
C ARG A 89 -15.30 34.66 -3.98
N GLU A 90 -15.61 33.38 -4.17
CA GLU A 90 -16.99 32.93 -4.32
C GLU A 90 -17.72 32.93 -2.97
N LEU A 91 -17.06 32.55 -1.87
CA LEU A 91 -17.62 32.64 -0.52
C LEU A 91 -17.88 34.07 -0.02
N LYS A 92 -17.31 35.10 -0.66
CA LYS A 92 -17.62 36.51 -0.34
C LYS A 92 -18.96 36.98 -0.91
N ARG A 93 -19.57 36.22 -1.83
CA ARG A 93 -20.87 36.56 -2.41
C ARG A 93 -22.00 36.21 -1.43
N PRO A 94 -23.06 37.03 -1.35
CA PRO A 94 -24.22 36.69 -0.53
C PRO A 94 -24.83 35.38 -1.02
N HIS A 95 -25.23 34.52 -0.09
CA HIS A 95 -25.82 33.20 -0.33
C HIS A 95 -24.90 32.13 -0.92
N MET A 96 -23.59 32.37 -1.07
CA MET A 96 -22.64 31.31 -1.42
C MET A 96 -22.22 30.50 -0.20
N THR A 97 -22.20 29.17 -0.34
CA THR A 97 -21.73 28.24 0.69
C THR A 97 -20.77 27.25 0.06
N LEU A 98 -19.88 26.66 0.86
CA LEU A 98 -18.92 25.66 0.37
C LEU A 98 -19.64 24.54 -0.40
N MET A 99 -20.83 24.13 0.04
CA MET A 99 -21.63 23.07 -0.58
C MET A 99 -22.08 23.37 -2.01
N LEU A 100 -22.16 24.65 -2.40
CA LEU A 100 -22.50 25.10 -3.76
C LEU A 100 -21.28 25.19 -4.69
N LEU A 101 -20.06 25.04 -4.17
CA LEU A 101 -18.80 25.17 -4.92
C LEU A 101 -18.19 23.81 -5.33
N TRP A 102 -18.77 22.71 -4.87
CA TRP A 102 -18.36 21.37 -5.27
C TRP A 102 -19.13 20.95 -6.53
N LEU A 103 -18.40 20.80 -7.64
CA LEU A 103 -18.86 20.09 -8.85
C LEU A 103 -17.88 18.96 -9.14
#